data_AF-A0A8H4A906-F1
#
_entry.id   AF-A0A8H4A906-F1
#
_cell.length_a   1.000
_cell.length_b   1.000
_cell.length_c   1.000
_cell.angle_alpha   90.00
_cell.angle_beta   90.00
_cell.angle_gamma   90.00
#
_symmetry.space_group_name_H-M   'P 1'
#
loop_
_entity.id
_entity.type
_entity.pdbx_description
1 polymer ?
#
loop_
_entity_poly.entity_id
_entity_poly.type
_entity_poly.pdbx_seq_one_letter_code
_entity_poly.pdbx_strand_id
1 'polypeptide(L)'
;MLDEIYNALNEECEDEDSILEDAFEESNWKAGNELIIDVSLSEDGFVKPSLAKYKKLLEVAGSGTLKSGEDSDDNSSQDYQDVKVNQQGELLLKTLQKSLKTGLSEPLNDVIFIVKDQKIAANRLVLASAADHFKHTFSIKYRDGNPLETVTIPGYDIEPDSFRVLLNYLYRISLDTAIVPIKNQNGNKYSYKNIEEYWSQEQENERQFDILMDLLEASDYYNIINLKNETEKKLFEYVKLCNIDEALDHARIIMQTC
;
A
#
# COMPACT_ATOMS: atom_id res chain seq x y z
N MET A 1 28.67 51.95 18.39
CA MET A 1 28.69 50.65 17.68
C MET A 1 27.96 49.54 18.43
N LEU A 2 28.25 49.21 19.70
CA LEU A 2 27.39 48.28 20.48
C LEU A 2 26.10 48.95 20.99
N ASP A 3 26.17 50.23 21.39
CA ASP A 3 24.99 50.98 21.84
C ASP A 3 24.01 51.33 20.70
N GLU A 4 24.52 51.43 19.46
CA GLU A 4 23.67 51.67 18.26
C GLU A 4 22.94 50.41 17.81
N ILE A 5 23.49 49.22 18.07
CA ILE A 5 22.82 47.95 17.80
C ILE A 5 21.75 47.66 18.88
N TYR A 6 22.01 48.07 20.13
CA TYR A 6 21.04 47.96 21.22
C TYR A 6 19.82 48.87 21.01
N ASN A 7 20.05 50.09 20.53
CA ASN A 7 18.95 51.01 20.21
C ASN A 7 18.20 50.59 18.94
N ALA A 8 18.89 50.10 17.90
CA ALA A 8 18.22 49.62 16.66
C ALA A 8 17.36 48.36 16.86
N LEU A 9 17.58 47.58 17.93
CA LEU A 9 16.70 46.45 18.30
C LEU A 9 15.51 46.87 19.18
N ASN A 10 15.53 48.09 19.74
CA ASN A 10 14.52 48.58 20.68
C ASN A 10 13.66 49.73 20.13
N GLU A 11 13.89 50.23 18.93
CA GLU A 11 13.20 51.42 18.38
C GLU A 11 12.12 51.15 17.31
N GLU A 12 11.67 49.90 17.13
CA GLU A 12 10.56 49.58 16.19
C GLU A 12 9.44 48.71 16.78
N CYS A 13 9.02 48.95 18.02
CA CYS A 13 7.75 48.41 18.53
C CYS A 13 7.08 49.38 19.52
N GLU A 14 6.85 50.63 19.10
CA GLU A 14 5.79 51.43 19.70
C GLU A 14 4.54 51.25 18.86
N ASP A 15 3.75 50.22 19.20
CA ASP A 15 2.28 50.23 19.19
C ASP A 15 1.74 48.91 19.80
N GLU A 16 1.04 49.08 20.93
CA GLU A 16 0.06 48.19 21.57
C GLU A 16 0.52 46.84 22.20
N ASP A 17 0.80 46.88 23.51
CA ASP A 17 0.42 45.90 24.54
C ASP A 17 0.39 44.40 24.19
N SER A 18 1.40 43.88 23.49
CA SER A 18 1.70 42.45 23.53
C SER A 18 2.60 42.18 24.73
N ILE A 19 2.00 42.04 25.92
CA ILE A 19 2.63 41.33 27.02
C ILE A 19 3.04 39.97 26.45
N LEU A 20 4.34 39.78 26.27
CA LEU A 20 4.93 38.49 25.93
C LEU A 20 4.75 37.62 27.17
N GLU A 21 3.54 37.05 27.33
CA GLU A 21 3.23 36.12 28.41
C GLU A 21 4.29 35.04 28.41
N ASP A 22 5.04 34.94 29.52
CA ASP A 22 6.09 33.94 29.65
C ASP A 22 5.46 32.56 29.55
N ALA A 23 5.87 31.80 28.54
CA ALA A 23 5.35 30.46 28.28
C ALA A 23 5.63 29.47 29.42
N PHE A 24 6.50 29.83 30.38
CA PHE A 24 6.86 29.00 31.54
C PHE A 24 6.25 29.47 32.86
N GLU A 25 5.47 30.55 32.87
CA GLU A 25 4.68 30.93 34.04
C GLU A 25 3.47 29.99 34.19
N GLU A 26 3.36 29.33 35.34
CA GLU A 26 2.26 28.39 35.63
C GLU A 26 0.87 29.04 35.54
N SER A 27 0.77 30.34 35.79
CA SER A 27 -0.47 31.13 35.64
C SER A 27 -0.95 31.23 34.19
N ASN A 28 -0.07 31.00 33.21
CA ASN A 28 -0.38 31.06 31.78
C ASN A 28 -0.82 29.70 31.23
N TRP A 29 -0.85 28.67 32.08
CA TRP A 29 -1.19 27.29 31.70
C TRP A 29 -2.64 27.00 32.06
N LYS A 30 -3.42 26.57 31.06
CA LYS A 30 -4.77 26.05 31.24
C LYS A 30 -4.84 24.60 30.83
N ALA A 31 -5.62 23.81 31.57
CA ALA A 31 -5.82 22.42 31.22
C ALA A 31 -6.62 22.34 29.91
N GLY A 32 -6.35 21.32 29.09
CA GLY A 32 -6.98 21.18 27.78
C GLY A 32 -8.52 21.10 27.82
N ASN A 33 -9.08 20.63 28.93
CA ASN A 33 -10.52 20.57 29.19
C ASN A 33 -11.16 21.89 29.63
N GLU A 34 -10.33 22.89 29.95
CA GLU A 34 -10.75 24.26 30.28
C GLU A 34 -10.68 25.17 29.05
N LEU A 35 -10.18 24.65 27.92
CA LEU A 35 -10.14 25.38 26.66
C LEU A 35 -11.50 25.31 25.95
N ILE A 36 -11.88 26.39 25.28
CA ILE A 36 -13.10 26.48 24.48
C ILE A 36 -12.75 26.89 23.05
N ILE A 37 -13.14 26.03 22.11
CA ILE A 37 -12.91 26.23 20.67
C ILE A 37 -13.94 27.24 20.13
N ASP A 38 -13.51 28.09 19.20
CA ASP A 38 -14.33 29.09 18.50
C ASP A 38 -14.87 30.23 19.38
N VAL A 39 -14.08 30.65 20.37
CA VAL A 39 -14.43 31.72 21.32
C VAL A 39 -13.53 32.95 21.14
N SER A 40 -14.08 34.14 21.45
CA SER A 40 -13.36 35.40 21.40
C SER A 40 -12.16 35.45 22.36
N LEU A 41 -11.10 36.18 22.00
CA LEU A 41 -9.87 36.35 22.81
C LEU A 41 -10.12 36.98 24.20
N SER A 42 -11.29 37.58 24.40
CA SER A 42 -11.71 38.19 25.64
C SER A 42 -12.33 37.24 26.66
N GLU A 43 -12.58 35.98 26.28
CA GLU A 43 -13.27 35.02 27.15
C GLU A 43 -12.30 34.05 27.84
N ASP A 44 -12.65 33.72 29.07
CA ASP A 44 -11.87 32.82 29.90
C ASP A 44 -11.89 31.39 29.30
N GLY A 45 -10.71 30.91 28.89
CA GLY A 45 -10.55 29.59 28.26
C GLY A 45 -10.43 29.64 26.74
N PHE A 46 -10.27 30.82 26.13
CA PHE A 46 -10.06 30.92 24.69
C PHE A 46 -8.84 30.10 24.21
N VAL A 47 -8.97 29.50 23.03
CA VAL A 47 -7.86 28.83 22.36
C VAL A 47 -7.04 29.86 21.59
N LYS A 48 -5.75 30.01 21.91
CA LYS A 48 -4.83 30.87 21.13
C LYS A 48 -4.90 30.50 19.63
N PRO A 49 -4.90 31.48 18.71
CA PRO A 49 -5.01 31.21 17.26
C PRO A 49 -3.97 30.21 16.73
N SER A 50 -2.78 30.18 17.32
CA SER A 50 -1.72 29.22 17.01
C SER A 50 -2.08 27.77 17.31
N LEU A 51 -2.94 27.53 18.32
CA LEU A 51 -3.45 26.21 18.73
C LEU A 51 -4.78 25.86 18.05
N ALA A 52 -5.58 26.85 17.64
CA ALA A 52 -6.88 26.66 17.01
C ALA A 52 -6.83 25.77 15.74
N LYS A 53 -5.70 25.78 15.01
CA LYS A 53 -5.48 24.90 13.84
C LYS A 53 -5.41 23.40 14.18
N TYR A 54 -5.24 23.04 15.45
CA TYR A 54 -5.15 21.66 15.92
C TYR A 54 -6.43 21.21 16.64
N LYS A 55 -7.60 21.47 16.03
CA LYS A 55 -8.92 21.13 16.58
C LYS A 55 -9.02 19.72 17.17
N LYS A 56 -8.53 18.71 16.45
CA LYS A 56 -8.53 17.30 16.92
C LYS A 56 -7.72 17.09 18.20
N LEU A 57 -6.60 17.79 18.36
CA LEU A 57 -5.78 17.71 19.57
C LEU A 57 -6.54 18.29 20.76
N LEU A 58 -7.23 19.42 20.55
CA LEU A 58 -8.01 20.11 21.57
C LEU A 58 -9.23 19.28 21.99
N GLU A 59 -9.92 18.67 21.03
CA GLU A 59 -11.02 17.73 21.28
C GLU A 59 -10.56 16.54 22.15
N VAL A 60 -9.40 15.93 21.82
CA VAL A 60 -8.79 14.85 22.62
C VAL A 60 -8.36 15.31 24.01
N ALA A 61 -7.90 16.56 24.13
CA ALA A 61 -7.51 17.16 25.40
C ALA A 61 -8.72 17.54 26.28
N GLY A 62 -9.95 17.33 25.80
CA GLY A 62 -11.20 17.54 26.52
C GLY A 62 -11.82 18.93 26.33
N SER A 63 -11.33 19.72 25.38
CA SER A 63 -11.78 21.10 25.14
C SER A 63 -13.27 21.16 24.77
N GLY A 64 -14.00 22.11 25.35
CA GLY A 64 -15.40 22.37 25.03
C GLY A 64 -15.58 23.08 23.68
N THR A 65 -16.70 22.86 23.01
CA THR A 65 -17.14 23.67 21.86
C THR A 65 -18.40 24.43 22.28
N LEU A 66 -18.48 25.74 21.97
CA LEU A 66 -19.74 26.45 22.12
C LEU A 66 -20.69 25.90 21.05
N LYS A 67 -21.74 25.20 21.46
CA LYS A 67 -22.82 24.81 20.54
C LYS A 67 -23.51 26.09 20.06
N SER A 68 -23.15 26.58 18.89
CA SER A 68 -23.98 27.54 18.17
C SER A 68 -25.30 26.83 17.86
N GLY A 69 -26.38 27.27 18.50
CA GLY A 69 -27.67 26.60 18.40
C GLY A 69 -28.19 26.57 16.98
N GLU A 70 -28.24 25.36 16.41
CA GLU A 70 -29.32 24.90 15.56
C GLU A 70 -29.65 23.47 15.96
N ASP A 71 -30.94 23.22 16.16
CA ASP A 71 -31.52 21.95 16.60
C ASP A 71 -31.15 20.79 15.67
N SER A 72 -30.65 19.71 16.26
CA SER A 72 -30.99 18.36 15.81
C SER A 72 -30.73 17.35 16.93
N ASP A 73 -31.77 16.63 17.31
CA ASP A 73 -31.71 15.36 17.99
C ASP A 73 -30.60 14.50 17.37
N ASP A 74 -29.55 14.19 18.12
CA ASP A 74 -28.76 13.01 17.79
C ASP A 74 -28.13 12.38 19.02
N ASN A 75 -28.47 11.10 19.16
CA ASN A 75 -28.11 10.22 20.24
C ASN A 75 -26.66 9.77 20.02
N SER A 76 -25.69 10.66 20.25
CA SER A 76 -24.28 10.30 20.13
C SER A 76 -23.83 9.56 21.39
N SER A 77 -24.06 8.25 21.42
CA SER A 77 -23.15 7.34 22.08
C SER A 77 -21.73 7.74 21.66
N GLN A 78 -20.94 8.28 22.59
CA GLN A 78 -19.53 8.58 22.39
C GLN A 78 -18.80 7.26 22.19
N ASP A 79 -18.86 6.80 20.95
CA ASP A 79 -17.97 5.79 20.42
C ASP A 79 -16.62 6.50 20.34
N TYR A 80 -15.75 6.22 21.30
CA TYR A 80 -14.31 6.46 21.17
C TYR A 80 -13.87 5.65 19.96
N GLN A 81 -14.07 6.19 18.76
CA GLN A 81 -13.51 5.64 17.55
C GLN A 81 -12.01 5.72 17.74
N ASP A 82 -11.42 4.55 18.04
CA ASP A 82 -10.00 4.28 18.00
C ASP A 82 -9.40 5.13 16.88
N VAL A 83 -8.65 6.16 17.25
CA VAL A 83 -7.84 6.93 16.30
C VAL A 83 -7.04 5.88 15.56
N LYS A 84 -7.39 5.58 14.30
CA LYS A 84 -6.73 4.52 13.52
C LYS A 84 -5.25 4.89 13.40
N VAL A 85 -4.46 4.36 14.33
CA VAL A 85 -3.07 4.72 14.53
C VAL A 85 -2.30 4.16 13.34
N ASN A 86 -1.93 5.06 12.42
CA ASN A 86 -1.00 4.85 11.31
C ASN A 86 -1.48 3.94 10.13
N GLN A 87 -2.24 4.53 9.20
CA GLN A 87 -2.60 3.91 7.91
C GLN A 87 -1.50 4.01 6.82
N GLN A 88 -0.32 4.55 7.15
CA GLN A 88 0.71 4.86 6.15
C GLN A 88 1.21 3.61 5.41
N GLY A 89 1.30 2.47 6.09
CA GLY A 89 1.71 1.21 5.49
C GLY A 89 0.74 0.71 4.41
N GLU A 90 -0.57 0.83 4.65
CA GLU A 90 -1.58 0.45 3.67
C GLU A 90 -1.58 1.39 2.46
N LEU A 91 -1.44 2.70 2.69
CA LEU A 91 -1.36 3.69 1.63
C LEU A 91 -0.13 3.47 0.75
N LEU A 92 1.03 3.21 1.37
CA LEU A 92 2.26 2.86 0.65
C LEU A 92 2.05 1.61 -0.21
N LEU A 93 1.53 0.53 0.38
CA LEU A 93 1.32 -0.73 -0.33
C LEU A 93 0.35 -0.57 -1.51
N LYS A 94 -0.78 0.13 -1.30
CA LYS A 94 -1.75 0.43 -2.36
C LYS A 94 -1.12 1.24 -3.50
N THR A 95 -0.26 2.20 -3.17
CA THR A 95 0.43 3.03 -4.16
C THR A 95 1.42 2.20 -4.98
N LEU A 96 2.21 1.34 -4.34
CA LEU A 96 3.15 0.44 -5.02
C LEU A 96 2.43 -0.56 -5.93
N GLN A 97 1.32 -1.14 -5.47
CA GLN A 97 0.50 -2.04 -6.30
C GLN A 97 -0.14 -1.31 -7.50
N LYS A 98 -0.53 -0.05 -7.33
CA LYS A 98 -1.01 0.79 -8.44
C LYS A 98 0.10 1.07 -9.45
N SER A 99 1.31 1.42 -8.99
CA SER A 99 2.52 1.62 -9.81
C SER A 99 2.81 0.39 -10.69
N LEU A 100 2.75 -0.80 -10.11
CA LEU A 100 2.91 -2.06 -10.84
C LEU A 100 1.85 -2.24 -11.94
N LYS A 101 0.57 -1.96 -11.63
CA LYS A 101 -0.53 -2.07 -12.59
C LYS A 101 -0.45 -1.06 -13.74
N THR A 102 0.02 0.15 -13.48
CA THR A 102 0.26 1.17 -14.51
C THR A 102 1.34 0.73 -15.50
N GLY A 103 2.32 -0.07 -15.04
CA GLY A 103 3.31 -0.72 -15.90
C GLY A 103 4.25 0.29 -16.56
N LEU A 104 4.44 0.19 -17.89
CA LEU A 104 5.40 1.01 -18.64
C LEU A 104 5.10 2.51 -18.63
N SER A 105 3.87 2.91 -18.33
CA SER A 105 3.47 4.33 -18.25
C SER A 105 3.79 4.97 -16.90
N GLU A 106 4.29 4.21 -15.93
CA GLU A 106 4.61 4.70 -14.59
C GLU A 106 6.07 5.15 -14.51
N PRO A 107 6.32 6.46 -14.31
CA PRO A 107 7.69 7.00 -14.28
C PRO A 107 8.54 6.47 -13.12
N LEU A 108 7.92 5.98 -12.04
CA LEU A 108 8.65 5.43 -10.89
C LEU A 108 9.10 3.98 -11.08
N ASN A 109 8.66 3.30 -12.14
CA ASN A 109 9.17 1.96 -12.48
C ASN A 109 10.54 2.09 -13.13
N ASP A 110 11.56 1.59 -12.45
CA ASP A 110 12.98 1.78 -12.77
C ASP A 110 13.68 0.49 -13.23
N VAL A 111 12.93 -0.59 -13.42
CA VAL A 111 13.37 -1.81 -14.09
C VAL A 111 12.31 -2.34 -15.05
N ILE A 112 12.74 -2.83 -16.21
CA ILE A 112 11.92 -3.52 -17.19
C ILE A 112 12.46 -4.93 -17.40
N PHE A 113 11.64 -5.93 -17.15
CA PHE A 113 11.93 -7.32 -17.50
C PHE A 113 11.48 -7.60 -18.93
N ILE A 114 12.34 -8.27 -19.70
CA ILE A 114 11.97 -8.90 -20.96
C ILE A 114 11.63 -10.35 -20.66
N VAL A 115 10.34 -10.69 -20.69
CA VAL A 115 9.83 -12.06 -20.48
C VAL A 115 9.24 -12.51 -21.81
N LYS A 116 9.92 -13.45 -22.47
CA LYS A 116 9.65 -13.81 -23.87
C LYS A 116 9.63 -12.55 -24.76
N ASP A 117 8.49 -12.22 -25.35
CA ASP A 117 8.28 -11.05 -26.21
C ASP A 117 7.64 -9.84 -25.49
N GLN A 118 7.42 -9.93 -24.17
CA GLN A 118 6.71 -8.92 -23.40
C GLN A 118 7.64 -8.12 -22.47
N LYS A 119 7.40 -6.80 -22.42
CA LYS A 119 8.04 -5.88 -21.48
C LYS A 119 7.18 -5.71 -20.24
N ILE A 120 7.75 -6.00 -19.07
CA ILE A 120 7.06 -5.90 -17.78
C ILE A 120 7.85 -4.97 -16.86
N ALA A 121 7.27 -3.83 -16.50
CA ALA A 121 7.93 -2.82 -15.66
C ALA A 121 7.65 -3.05 -14.16
N ALA A 122 8.64 -2.74 -13.31
CA ALA A 122 8.55 -2.87 -11.86
C ALA A 122 9.51 -1.90 -11.15
N ASN A 123 9.61 -2.00 -9.81
CA ASN A 123 10.50 -1.18 -8.99
C ASN A 123 11.64 -2.04 -8.38
N ARG A 124 12.90 -1.68 -8.63
CA ARG A 124 14.09 -2.35 -8.11
C ARG A 124 14.08 -2.45 -6.58
N LEU A 125 13.69 -1.36 -5.91
CA LEU A 125 13.67 -1.31 -4.44
C LEU A 125 12.67 -2.30 -3.84
N VAL A 126 11.45 -2.36 -4.39
CA VAL A 126 10.41 -3.30 -3.92
C VAL A 126 10.89 -4.73 -4.10
N LEU A 127 11.43 -5.06 -5.26
CA LEU A 127 11.96 -6.40 -5.56
C LEU A 127 13.15 -6.78 -4.67
N ALA A 128 14.09 -5.85 -4.45
CA ALA A 128 15.23 -6.06 -3.56
C ALA A 128 14.81 -6.21 -2.09
N SER A 129 13.71 -5.60 -1.67
CA SER A 129 13.12 -5.81 -0.35
C SER A 129 12.37 -7.14 -0.24
N ALA A 130 11.84 -7.65 -1.35
CA ALA A 130 11.03 -8.87 -1.36
C ALA A 130 11.86 -10.16 -1.55
N ALA A 131 13.00 -10.10 -2.26
CA ALA A 131 13.87 -11.27 -2.44
C ALA A 131 15.36 -10.89 -2.56
N ASP A 132 16.21 -11.65 -1.85
CA ASP A 132 17.66 -11.43 -1.83
C ASP A 132 18.31 -11.61 -3.20
N HIS A 133 17.76 -12.46 -4.07
CA HIS A 133 18.23 -12.59 -5.45
C HIS A 133 18.20 -11.24 -6.19
N PHE A 134 17.10 -10.49 -6.08
CA PHE A 134 16.98 -9.18 -6.72
C PHE A 134 17.89 -8.16 -6.07
N LYS A 135 18.02 -8.19 -4.73
CA LYS A 135 18.96 -7.33 -4.01
C LYS A 135 20.39 -7.53 -4.50
N HIS A 136 20.84 -8.78 -4.61
CA HIS A 136 22.15 -9.13 -5.14
C HIS A 136 22.29 -8.68 -6.60
N THR A 137 21.28 -8.97 -7.43
CA THR A 137 21.28 -8.62 -8.85
C THR A 137 21.44 -7.11 -9.07
N PHE A 138 20.65 -6.29 -8.38
CA PHE A 138 20.71 -4.84 -8.54
C PHE A 138 21.93 -4.20 -7.87
N SER A 139 22.40 -4.76 -6.73
CA SER A 139 23.52 -4.18 -5.99
C SER A 139 24.91 -4.57 -6.53
N ILE A 140 25.00 -5.61 -7.37
CA ILE A 140 26.28 -6.10 -7.90
C ILE A 140 26.29 -6.04 -9.42
N LYS A 141 25.30 -6.62 -10.11
CA LYS A 141 25.32 -6.71 -11.58
C LYS A 141 24.93 -5.39 -12.26
N TYR A 142 24.08 -4.59 -11.63
CA TYR A 142 23.56 -3.34 -12.19
C TYR A 142 23.86 -2.12 -11.33
N ARG A 143 24.90 -2.21 -10.48
CA ARG A 143 25.27 -1.16 -9.54
C ARG A 143 25.79 0.10 -10.23
N ASP A 144 26.64 -0.08 -11.25
CA ASP A 144 27.41 1.00 -11.86
C ASP A 144 26.60 1.83 -12.87
N GLY A 145 25.32 1.49 -13.05
CA GLY A 145 24.39 2.24 -13.89
C GLY A 145 23.93 3.54 -13.25
N ASN A 146 23.44 4.47 -14.06
CA ASN A 146 22.79 5.68 -13.58
C ASN A 146 21.52 5.31 -12.78
N PRO A 147 21.40 5.69 -11.49
CA PRO A 147 20.22 5.36 -10.69
C PRO A 147 18.92 5.93 -11.25
N LEU A 148 18.99 7.01 -12.04
CA LEU A 148 17.85 7.67 -12.67
C LEU A 148 17.40 6.99 -13.97
N GLU A 149 18.18 6.05 -14.51
CA GLU A 149 17.85 5.35 -15.74
C GLU A 149 17.14 4.03 -15.46
N THR A 150 16.09 3.77 -16.23
CA THR A 150 15.38 2.50 -16.24
C THR A 150 16.29 1.42 -16.83
N VAL A 151 16.52 0.34 -16.09
CA VAL A 151 17.36 -0.77 -16.55
C VAL A 151 16.48 -1.84 -17.18
N THR A 152 16.84 -2.31 -18.37
CA THR A 152 16.17 -3.45 -19.01
C THR A 152 16.98 -4.73 -18.79
N ILE A 153 16.36 -5.78 -18.26
CA ILE A 153 17.02 -7.05 -17.90
C ILE A 153 16.21 -8.24 -18.39
N PRO A 154 16.84 -9.41 -18.66
CA PRO A 154 16.11 -10.62 -18.96
C PRO A 154 15.28 -11.08 -17.74
N GLY A 155 14.04 -11.47 -17.98
CA GLY A 155 13.24 -12.21 -17.01
C GLY A 155 13.62 -13.69 -16.96
N TYR A 156 13.02 -14.41 -16.01
CA TYR A 156 13.12 -15.87 -15.97
C TYR A 156 12.25 -16.48 -17.09
N ASP A 157 12.62 -17.66 -17.56
CA ASP A 157 11.98 -18.31 -18.72
C ASP A 157 10.68 -19.00 -18.30
N ILE A 158 9.64 -18.19 -18.06
CA ILE A 158 8.26 -18.62 -17.74
C ILE A 158 7.26 -17.82 -18.59
N GLU A 159 5.99 -18.20 -18.57
CA GLU A 159 4.97 -17.41 -19.27
C GLU A 159 4.88 -15.98 -18.70
N PRO A 160 4.66 -14.95 -19.56
CA PRO A 160 4.54 -13.56 -19.11
C PRO A 160 3.50 -13.34 -18.02
N ASP A 161 2.43 -14.15 -17.99
CA ASP A 161 1.40 -14.06 -16.96
C ASP A 161 1.82 -14.66 -15.65
N SER A 162 2.45 -15.82 -15.66
CA SER A 162 3.08 -16.39 -14.48
C SER A 162 4.09 -15.41 -13.88
N PHE A 163 4.84 -14.69 -14.72
CA PHE A 163 5.73 -13.62 -14.25
C PHE A 163 4.98 -12.43 -13.63
N ARG A 164 3.81 -12.04 -14.16
CA ARG A 164 2.96 -11.01 -13.52
C ARG A 164 2.40 -11.48 -12.18
N VAL A 165 2.00 -12.75 -12.07
CA VAL A 165 1.55 -13.34 -10.81
C VAL A 165 2.68 -13.31 -9.78
N LEU A 166 3.91 -13.67 -10.18
CA LEU A 166 5.11 -13.55 -9.36
C LEU A 166 5.31 -12.12 -8.86
N LEU A 167 5.24 -11.12 -9.75
CA LEU A 167 5.39 -9.71 -9.34
C LEU A 167 4.28 -9.27 -8.38
N ASN A 168 3.02 -9.62 -8.65
CA ASN A 168 1.91 -9.33 -7.75
C ASN A 168 2.16 -9.90 -6.35
N TYR A 169 2.64 -11.14 -6.27
CA TYR A 169 3.01 -11.78 -5.00
C TYR A 169 4.11 -11.00 -4.26
N LEU A 170 5.18 -10.60 -4.96
CA LEU A 170 6.24 -9.77 -4.37
C LEU A 170 5.76 -8.39 -3.89
N TYR A 171 4.68 -7.88 -4.49
CA TYR A 171 3.97 -6.67 -4.06
C TYR A 171 2.86 -6.97 -3.02
N ARG A 172 2.96 -8.09 -2.31
CA ARG A 172 2.08 -8.55 -1.22
C ARG A 172 0.61 -8.72 -1.63
N ILE A 173 0.33 -9.04 -2.89
CA ILE A 173 -0.98 -9.57 -3.28
C ILE A 173 -0.96 -11.07 -2.96
N SER A 174 -1.97 -11.57 -2.25
CA SER A 174 -2.03 -13.00 -1.91
C SER A 174 -2.00 -13.86 -3.17
N LEU A 175 -1.40 -15.05 -3.10
CA LEU A 175 -1.29 -15.93 -4.27
C LEU A 175 -2.66 -16.26 -4.87
N ASP A 176 -3.66 -16.51 -4.02
CA ASP A 176 -5.06 -16.69 -4.43
C ASP A 176 -5.60 -15.55 -5.27
N THR A 177 -5.30 -14.31 -4.87
CA THR A 177 -5.77 -13.11 -5.59
C THR A 177 -4.94 -12.87 -6.85
N ALA A 178 -3.65 -13.19 -6.81
CA ALA A 178 -2.71 -12.93 -7.89
C ALA A 178 -2.92 -13.87 -9.09
N ILE A 179 -3.31 -15.13 -8.85
CA ILE A 179 -3.56 -16.14 -9.89
C ILE A 179 -4.84 -15.84 -10.69
N VAL A 180 -5.82 -15.17 -10.06
CA VAL A 180 -7.06 -14.79 -10.73
C VAL A 180 -6.75 -13.87 -11.92
N PRO A 181 -7.32 -14.14 -13.12
CA PRO A 181 -7.09 -13.31 -14.29
C PRO A 181 -7.38 -11.83 -14.00
N ILE A 182 -6.40 -10.96 -14.26
CA ILE A 182 -6.61 -9.52 -14.13
C ILE A 182 -7.50 -9.08 -15.29
N LYS A 183 -8.75 -8.74 -15.00
CA LYS A 183 -9.65 -8.18 -16.02
C LYS A 183 -9.05 -6.90 -16.58
N ASN A 184 -8.84 -6.83 -17.90
CA ASN A 184 -8.42 -5.64 -18.60
C ASN A 184 -9.46 -4.54 -18.39
N GLN A 185 -9.18 -3.57 -17.54
CA GLN A 185 -10.04 -2.39 -17.40
C GLN A 185 -9.73 -1.33 -18.46
N ASN A 186 -8.53 -1.35 -19.09
CA ASN A 186 -8.04 -0.22 -19.88
C ASN A 186 -7.26 -0.63 -21.16
N GLY A 187 -7.74 -1.58 -21.97
CA GLY A 187 -7.21 -1.83 -23.33
C GLY A 187 -5.70 -2.14 -23.47
N ASN A 188 -4.97 -2.22 -22.35
CA ASN A 188 -3.55 -2.50 -22.32
C ASN A 188 -3.37 -4.00 -22.45
N LYS A 189 -2.61 -4.36 -23.48
CA LYS A 189 -2.31 -5.68 -23.99
C LYS A 189 -1.50 -6.51 -22.98
N TYR A 190 -2.10 -6.89 -21.86
CA TYR A 190 -1.50 -7.80 -20.88
C TYR A 190 -2.21 -9.17 -20.96
N SER A 191 -1.83 -9.91 -22.00
CA SER A 191 -1.91 -11.38 -22.15
C SER A 191 -3.29 -12.09 -22.11
N TYR A 192 -3.24 -13.34 -22.62
CA TYR A 192 -4.23 -14.27 -23.18
C TYR A 192 -5.63 -13.73 -23.54
N LYS A 193 -5.90 -13.79 -24.85
CA LYS A 193 -7.19 -13.88 -25.55
C LYS A 193 -8.39 -13.24 -24.82
N ASN A 194 -8.83 -12.10 -25.34
CA ASN A 194 -10.18 -11.54 -25.20
C ASN A 194 -10.99 -12.13 -24.04
N ILE A 195 -11.05 -11.42 -22.91
CA ILE A 195 -11.85 -11.74 -21.70
C ILE A 195 -13.36 -11.94 -22.00
N GLU A 196 -13.79 -11.75 -23.25
CA GLU A 196 -15.12 -12.14 -23.74
C GLU A 196 -15.28 -13.65 -23.95
N GLU A 197 -14.21 -14.45 -23.91
CA GLU A 197 -14.28 -15.91 -24.00
C GLU A 197 -14.61 -16.47 -22.61
N TYR A 198 -15.79 -17.07 -22.45
CA TYR A 198 -16.16 -17.80 -21.23
C TYR A 198 -15.33 -19.09 -21.15
N TRP A 199 -14.41 -19.16 -20.21
CA TRP A 199 -13.59 -20.35 -20.00
C TRP A 199 -14.40 -21.42 -19.30
N SER A 200 -14.22 -22.68 -19.71
CA SER A 200 -14.72 -23.81 -18.92
C SER A 200 -13.94 -23.90 -17.60
N GLN A 201 -14.54 -24.55 -16.59
CA GLN A 201 -13.84 -24.77 -15.32
C GLN A 201 -12.54 -25.58 -15.52
N GLU A 202 -12.52 -26.51 -16.48
CA GLU A 202 -11.35 -27.31 -16.82
C GLU A 202 -10.22 -26.46 -17.40
N GLN A 203 -10.54 -25.52 -18.29
CA GLN A 203 -9.54 -24.58 -18.86
C GLN A 203 -8.95 -23.63 -17.81
N GLU A 204 -9.79 -23.15 -16.87
CA GLU A 204 -9.29 -22.33 -15.77
C GLU A 204 -8.40 -23.15 -14.83
N ASN A 205 -8.78 -24.39 -14.55
CA ASN A 205 -8.00 -25.32 -13.74
C ASN A 205 -6.62 -25.59 -14.39
N GLU A 206 -6.58 -25.93 -15.69
CA GLU A 206 -5.34 -26.11 -16.45
C GLU A 206 -4.43 -24.87 -16.40
N ARG A 207 -4.98 -23.68 -16.66
CA ARG A 207 -4.22 -22.42 -16.55
C ARG A 207 -3.65 -22.23 -15.15
N GLN A 208 -4.44 -22.47 -14.11
CA GLN A 208 -3.95 -22.31 -12.74
C GLN A 208 -2.82 -23.29 -12.44
N PHE A 209 -2.92 -24.53 -12.93
CA PHE A 209 -1.86 -25.52 -12.82
C PHE A 209 -0.57 -25.06 -13.52
N ASP A 210 -0.67 -24.57 -14.76
CA ASP A 210 0.48 -24.05 -15.51
C ASP A 210 1.15 -22.87 -14.80
N ILE A 211 0.35 -21.92 -14.29
CA ILE A 211 0.88 -20.79 -13.50
C ILE A 211 1.59 -21.29 -12.24
N LEU A 212 1.01 -22.25 -11.52
CA LEU A 212 1.63 -22.80 -10.31
C LEU A 212 2.94 -23.52 -10.63
N MET A 213 3.02 -24.26 -11.75
CA MET A 213 4.27 -24.89 -12.18
C MET A 213 5.35 -23.85 -12.51
N ASP A 214 5.02 -22.84 -13.31
CA ASP A 214 5.94 -21.74 -13.61
C ASP A 214 6.40 -21.00 -12.34
N LEU A 215 5.49 -20.76 -11.40
CA LEU A 215 5.81 -20.10 -10.13
C LEU A 215 6.70 -20.98 -9.26
N LEU A 216 6.54 -22.30 -9.28
CA LEU A 216 7.40 -23.22 -8.55
C LEU A 216 8.84 -23.09 -9.06
N GLU A 217 9.03 -23.17 -10.38
CA GLU A 217 10.34 -23.02 -11.02
C GLU A 217 10.96 -21.64 -10.75
N ALA A 218 10.18 -20.58 -10.94
CA ALA A 218 10.66 -19.22 -10.72
C ALA A 218 10.98 -18.96 -9.23
N SER A 219 10.17 -19.48 -8.31
CA SER A 219 10.42 -19.32 -6.88
C SER A 219 11.69 -20.03 -6.43
N ASP A 220 12.03 -21.18 -7.02
CA ASP A 220 13.29 -21.87 -6.79
C ASP A 220 14.46 -21.07 -7.34
N TYR A 221 14.37 -20.61 -8.60
CA TYR A 221 15.39 -19.79 -9.24
C TYR A 221 15.69 -18.48 -8.50
N TYR A 222 14.64 -17.75 -8.10
CA TYR A 222 14.76 -16.49 -7.36
C TYR A 222 14.97 -16.68 -5.85
N ASN A 223 14.99 -17.93 -5.37
CA ASN A 223 15.12 -18.29 -3.95
C ASN A 223 14.06 -17.61 -3.05
N ILE A 224 12.80 -17.66 -3.47
CA ILE A 224 11.65 -17.09 -2.76
C ILE A 224 10.94 -18.22 -1.98
N ILE A 225 11.49 -18.58 -0.82
CA ILE A 225 11.09 -19.75 -0.03
C ILE A 225 9.60 -19.77 0.29
N ASN A 226 9.02 -18.63 0.67
CA ASN A 226 7.60 -18.56 1.05
C ASN A 226 6.68 -18.86 -0.15
N LEU A 227 6.99 -18.29 -1.33
CA LEU A 227 6.25 -18.56 -2.55
C LEU A 227 6.39 -20.03 -2.94
N LYS A 228 7.61 -20.59 -2.87
CA LYS A 228 7.87 -21.99 -3.17
C LYS A 228 6.98 -22.92 -2.34
N ASN A 229 7.01 -22.76 -1.01
CA ASN A 229 6.22 -23.58 -0.10
C ASN A 229 4.70 -23.43 -0.33
N GLU A 230 4.24 -22.20 -0.60
CA GLU A 230 2.81 -21.92 -0.85
C GLU A 230 2.33 -22.56 -2.16
N THR A 231 3.15 -22.47 -3.21
CA THR A 231 2.91 -23.10 -4.52
C THR A 231 2.95 -24.63 -4.42
N GLU A 232 3.93 -25.22 -3.74
CA GLU A 232 4.00 -26.67 -3.50
C GLU A 232 2.73 -27.18 -2.80
N LYS A 233 2.26 -26.46 -1.78
CA LYS A 233 1.02 -26.79 -1.06
C LYS A 233 -0.19 -26.76 -2.01
N LYS A 234 -0.32 -25.73 -2.84
CA LYS A 234 -1.42 -25.61 -3.80
C LYS A 234 -1.40 -26.70 -4.87
N LEU A 235 -0.22 -27.02 -5.41
CA LEU A 235 -0.06 -28.12 -6.36
C LEU A 235 -0.45 -29.46 -5.73
N PHE A 236 -0.08 -29.70 -4.47
CA PHE A 236 -0.49 -30.89 -3.74
C PHE A 236 -2.01 -31.00 -3.57
N GLU A 237 -2.68 -29.89 -3.24
CA GLU A 237 -4.15 -29.82 -3.17
C GLU A 237 -4.78 -30.13 -4.52
N TYR A 238 -4.21 -29.60 -5.61
CA TYR A 238 -4.68 -29.83 -6.98
C TYR A 238 -4.59 -31.30 -7.40
N VAL A 239 -3.43 -31.95 -7.20
CA VAL A 239 -3.24 -33.38 -7.48
C VAL A 239 -4.23 -34.25 -6.69
N LYS A 240 -4.49 -33.89 -5.42
CA LYS A 240 -5.46 -34.60 -4.60
C LYS A 240 -6.88 -34.50 -5.17
N LEU A 241 -7.27 -33.34 -5.70
CA LEU A 241 -8.59 -33.15 -6.32
C LEU A 241 -8.74 -34.00 -7.59
N CYS A 242 -7.75 -33.97 -8.50
CA CYS A 242 -7.78 -34.79 -9.71
C CYS A 242 -7.97 -36.29 -9.41
N ASN A 243 -7.24 -36.81 -8.42
CA ASN A 243 -7.36 -38.21 -8.00
C ASN A 243 -8.76 -38.56 -7.47
N ILE A 244 -9.44 -37.61 -6.82
CA ILE A 244 -10.81 -37.80 -6.31
C ILE A 244 -11.81 -37.82 -7.47
N ASP A 245 -11.67 -36.91 -8.43
CA ASP A 245 -12.56 -36.84 -9.59
C ASP A 245 -12.46 -38.10 -10.46
N GLU A 246 -11.25 -38.59 -10.72
CA GLU A 246 -11.04 -39.87 -11.39
C GLU A 246 -11.73 -41.03 -10.65
N ALA A 247 -11.56 -41.10 -9.32
CA ALA A 247 -12.20 -42.14 -8.52
C ALA A 247 -13.74 -42.06 -8.55
N LEU A 248 -14.31 -40.86 -8.57
CA LEU A 248 -15.75 -40.64 -8.68
C LEU A 248 -16.29 -41.05 -10.05
N ASP A 249 -15.58 -40.74 -11.12
CA ASP A 249 -16.00 -41.11 -12.48
C ASP A 249 -15.94 -42.63 -12.68
N HIS A 250 -14.91 -43.30 -12.16
CA HIS A 250 -14.87 -44.76 -12.13
C HIS A 250 -16.05 -45.36 -11.35
N ALA A 251 -16.40 -44.81 -10.18
CA ALA A 251 -17.54 -45.26 -9.39
C ALA A 251 -18.87 -45.06 -10.12
N ARG A 252 -19.05 -43.93 -10.83
CA ARG A 252 -20.25 -43.65 -11.65
C ARG A 252 -20.40 -44.63 -12.80
N ILE A 253 -19.32 -44.95 -13.50
CA ILE A 253 -19.33 -45.93 -14.59
C ILE A 253 -19.78 -47.29 -14.07
N ILE A 254 -19.21 -47.74 -12.95
CA ILE A 254 -19.58 -49.02 -12.32
C ILE A 254 -21.07 -49.05 -11.97
N MET A 255 -21.60 -47.97 -11.38
CA MET A 255 -23.02 -47.86 -11.02
C MET A 255 -23.98 -47.79 -12.22
N GLN A 256 -23.53 -47.38 -13.41
CA GLN A 256 -24.35 -47.37 -14.63
C GLN A 256 -24.34 -48.71 -15.38
N THR A 257 -23.30 -49.54 -15.15
CA THR A 257 -23.14 -50.86 -15.77
C THR A 257 -23.69 -52.02 -14.94
N CYS A 258 -24.12 -51.78 -13.70
CA CYS A 258 -24.78 -52.74 -12.82
C CYS A 258 -26.29 -52.45 -12.75
#